data_AF-A0A7L2GFC8-F1
#
_entry.id   AF-A0A7L2GFC8-F1
#
_cell.length_a   1.000
_cell.length_b   1.000
_cell.length_c   1.000
_cell.angle_alpha   90.00
_cell.angle_beta   90.00
_cell.angle_gamma   90.00
#
_symmetry.space_group_name_H-M   'P 1'
#
loop_
_entity.id
_entity.type
_entity.pdbx_description
1 polymer ?
#
loop_
_entity_poly.entity_id
_entity_poly.type
_entity_poly.pdbx_seq_one_letter_code
_entity_poly.pdbx_strand_id
1 'polypeptide(L)'
;RALFAEYAAELADPEQRRLYEEEVAALERERGVEVRFVHPAAGYASAEPGGPRWALPYSLAPGREELGRGGRRRLVYDVVFHPAALRLAARSPRFRRLLSDTALDAVERHCAVQLDRANATVLRGIKYKGVPQ
;
A
#
# COMPACT_ATOMS: atom_id res chain seq x y z
N ARG A 1 4.23 -15.48 14.24
CA ARG A 1 5.63 -15.26 13.82
C ARG A 1 5.90 -15.75 12.39
N ALA A 2 5.23 -16.79 11.88
CA ALA A 2 5.41 -17.33 10.52
C ALA A 2 4.99 -16.40 9.37
N LEU A 3 3.87 -15.66 9.50
CA LEU A 3 3.31 -14.84 8.40
C LEU A 3 4.28 -13.77 7.86
N PHE A 4 5.12 -13.18 8.71
CA PHE A 4 6.11 -12.19 8.29
C PHE A 4 7.34 -12.83 7.63
N ALA A 5 7.66 -14.08 7.99
CA ALA A 5 8.75 -14.82 7.38
C ALA A 5 8.37 -15.32 5.97
N GLU A 6 7.13 -15.80 5.79
CA GLU A 6 6.57 -16.13 4.47
C GLU A 6 6.58 -14.91 3.55
N TYR A 7 6.15 -13.76 4.06
CA TYR A 7 6.21 -12.50 3.31
C TYR A 7 7.63 -12.06 2.95
N ALA A 8 8.55 -12.12 3.91
CA ALA A 8 9.93 -11.71 3.72
C ALA A 8 10.65 -12.64 2.72
N ALA A 9 10.31 -13.93 2.70
CA ALA A 9 10.81 -14.87 1.70
C ALA A 9 10.29 -14.55 0.30
N GLU A 10 9.00 -14.22 0.14
CA GLU A 10 8.45 -13.82 -1.16
C GLU A 10 9.01 -12.48 -1.65
N LEU A 11 9.27 -11.51 -0.76
CA LEU A 11 9.92 -10.24 -1.12
C LEU A 11 11.42 -10.37 -1.39
N ALA A 12 12.07 -11.41 -0.88
CA ALA A 12 13.50 -11.66 -1.13
C ALA A 12 13.76 -12.11 -2.56
N ASP A 13 12.72 -12.51 -3.30
CA ASP A 13 12.81 -12.84 -4.71
C ASP A 13 12.92 -11.55 -5.57
N PRO A 14 14.10 -11.26 -6.16
CA PRO A 14 14.30 -10.07 -6.96
C PRO A 14 13.50 -10.10 -8.28
N GLU A 15 13.16 -11.27 -8.81
CA GLU A 15 12.37 -11.38 -10.04
C GLU A 15 10.93 -10.97 -9.81
N GLN A 16 10.30 -11.48 -8.75
CA GLN A 16 8.93 -11.10 -8.41
C GLN A 16 8.80 -9.61 -8.10
N ARG A 17 9.79 -9.06 -7.37
CA ARG A 17 9.86 -7.64 -7.10
C ARG A 17 9.93 -6.82 -8.39
N ARG A 18 10.82 -7.18 -9.31
CA ARG A 18 10.99 -6.47 -10.59
C ARG A 18 9.72 -6.53 -11.44
N LEU A 19 9.10 -7.71 -11.55
CA LEU A 19 7.85 -7.87 -12.31
C LEU A 19 6.74 -6.97 -11.74
N TYR A 20 6.56 -6.99 -10.43
CA TYR A 20 5.58 -6.13 -9.76
C TYR A 20 5.85 -4.64 -9.99
N GLU A 21 7.10 -4.19 -9.86
CA GLU A 21 7.45 -2.79 -10.09
C GLU A 21 7.19 -2.38 -11.54
N GLU A 22 7.51 -3.25 -12.51
CA GLU A 22 7.27 -3.02 -13.94
C GLU A 22 5.77 -2.96 -14.26
N GLU A 23 4.97 -3.89 -13.73
CA GLU A 23 3.51 -3.91 -13.92
C GLU A 23 2.83 -2.68 -13.32
N VAL A 24 3.21 -2.30 -12.09
CA VAL A 24 2.67 -1.12 -11.43
C VAL A 24 3.08 0.15 -12.18
N ALA A 25 4.33 0.25 -12.60
CA ALA A 25 4.79 1.39 -13.38
C ALA A 25 4.07 1.48 -14.74
N ALA A 26 3.83 0.35 -15.41
CA ALA A 26 3.11 0.30 -16.68
C ALA A 26 1.65 0.73 -16.53
N LEU A 27 0.93 0.16 -15.54
CA LEU A 27 -0.48 0.47 -15.29
C LEU A 27 -0.73 1.94 -14.95
N GLU A 28 0.17 2.55 -14.19
CA GLU A 28 0.04 3.95 -13.81
C GLU A 28 0.55 4.87 -14.94
N ARG A 29 1.54 4.44 -15.74
CA ARG A 29 1.93 5.14 -16.98
C ARG A 29 0.81 5.19 -17.99
N GLU A 30 0.04 4.11 -18.16
CA GLU A 30 -1.17 4.10 -19.01
C GLU A 30 -2.22 5.12 -18.56
N ARG A 31 -2.24 5.46 -17.27
CA ARG A 31 -3.10 6.49 -16.69
C ARG A 31 -2.48 7.89 -16.69
N GLY A 32 -1.26 8.04 -17.21
CA GLY A 32 -0.51 9.30 -17.21
C GLY A 32 0.02 9.70 -15.83
N VAL A 33 0.23 8.73 -14.94
CA VAL A 33 0.61 8.94 -13.55
C VAL A 33 2.04 8.47 -13.29
N GLU A 34 2.87 9.35 -12.73
CA GLU A 34 4.21 9.00 -12.28
C GLU A 34 4.16 8.33 -10.90
N VAL A 35 4.64 7.09 -10.81
CA VAL A 35 4.64 6.31 -9.57
C VAL A 35 5.96 6.47 -8.84
N ARG A 36 5.89 6.68 -7.53
CA ARG A 36 7.06 6.59 -6.67
C ARG A 36 7.06 5.26 -5.92
N PHE A 37 8.09 4.45 -6.15
CA PHE A 37 8.36 3.28 -5.32
C PHE A 37 9.11 3.69 -4.05
N VAL A 38 8.58 3.28 -2.90
CA VAL A 38 9.23 3.46 -1.61
C VAL A 38 9.66 2.09 -1.10
N HIS A 39 10.97 1.88 -1.12
CA HIS A 39 11.60 0.74 -0.48
C HIS A 39 12.16 1.22 0.85
N PRO A 40 11.51 0.90 1.97
CA PRO A 40 12.13 1.15 3.25
C PRO A 40 13.42 0.31 3.31
N ALA A 41 14.57 0.97 3.45
CA ALA A 41 15.78 0.30 3.92
C ALA A 41 15.40 -0.37 5.24
N ALA A 42 15.81 -1.62 5.46
CA ALA A 42 15.45 -2.39 6.66
C ALA A 42 15.76 -1.57 7.94
N GLY A 43 14.76 -0.84 8.45
CA GLY A 43 14.94 0.19 9.48
C GLY A 43 14.01 1.39 9.28
N TYR A 44 12.97 1.47 10.14
CA TYR A 44 11.81 2.42 10.18
C TYR A 44 10.58 1.91 9.40
N ALA A 45 9.39 1.68 9.96
CA ALA A 45 8.80 2.06 11.25
C ALA A 45 7.66 1.08 11.66
N SER A 46 7.24 1.19 12.93
CA SER A 46 6.48 0.29 13.82
C SER A 46 5.20 -0.44 13.35
N ALA A 47 5.06 -1.70 13.80
CA ALA A 47 4.09 -1.96 14.88
C ALA A 47 4.74 -2.78 16.00
N GLU A 48 4.58 -2.28 17.23
CA GLU A 48 4.99 -2.87 18.53
C GLU A 48 6.41 -2.50 19.02
N PRO A 49 6.55 -1.98 20.26
CA PRO A 49 7.82 -1.91 20.97
C PRO A 49 8.36 -3.34 21.20
N GLY A 50 9.60 -3.61 20.78
CA GLY A 50 10.28 -4.88 21.06
C GLY A 50 10.11 -6.00 20.03
N GLY A 51 9.38 -5.77 18.93
CA GLY A 51 9.28 -6.70 17.79
C GLY A 51 10.24 -6.38 16.65
N PRO A 52 10.55 -7.34 15.75
CA PRO A 52 11.30 -7.06 14.53
C PRO A 52 10.58 -5.99 13.71
N ARG A 53 11.32 -4.94 13.33
CA ARG A 53 10.84 -3.77 12.60
C ARG A 53 10.69 -4.14 11.12
N TRP A 54 9.48 -4.48 10.71
CA TRP A 54 9.17 -4.73 9.29
C TRP A 54 8.68 -3.44 8.65
N ALA A 55 9.00 -3.26 7.37
CA ALA A 55 8.52 -2.14 6.58
C ALA A 55 8.19 -2.68 5.19
N LEU A 56 6.98 -2.39 4.74
CA LEU A 56 6.41 -2.96 3.52
C LEU A 56 6.82 -2.08 2.34
N PRO A 57 7.44 -2.63 1.28
CA PRO A 57 7.58 -1.90 0.02
C PRO A 57 6.19 -1.54 -0.51
N TYR A 58 6.02 -0.29 -0.90
CA TYR A 58 4.79 0.19 -1.53
C TYR A 58 5.13 1.15 -2.67
N SER A 59 4.17 1.30 -3.56
CA SER A 59 4.17 2.39 -4.53
C SER A 59 3.09 3.39 -4.16
N LEU A 60 3.36 4.67 -4.39
CA LEU A 60 2.41 5.75 -4.14
C LEU A 60 2.24 6.57 -5.41
N ALA A 61 1.01 6.66 -5.87
CA ALA A 61 0.60 7.59 -6.92
C ALA A 61 0.32 8.98 -6.33
N PRO A 62 0.56 10.07 -7.09
CA PRO A 62 0.13 11.41 -6.71
C PRO A 62 -1.39 11.48 -6.49
N GLY A 63 -1.79 12.39 -5.60
CA GLY A 63 -3.20 12.63 -5.31
C GLY A 63 -3.93 13.15 -6.55
N ARG A 64 -5.03 12.49 -6.90
CA ARG A 64 -5.89 12.88 -8.02
C ARG A 64 -7.24 13.36 -7.53
N GLU A 65 -7.78 14.38 -8.18
CA GLU A 65 -9.15 14.78 -7.92
C GLU A 65 -10.13 13.96 -8.77
N GLU A 66 -11.10 13.34 -8.12
CA GLU A 66 -12.21 12.67 -8.76
C GLU A 66 -13.53 13.41 -8.49
N LEU A 67 -14.35 13.52 -9.53
CA LEU A 67 -15.70 14.03 -9.40
C LEU A 67 -16.61 12.90 -8.91
N GLY A 68 -17.05 12.99 -7.65
CA GLY A 68 -18.00 12.06 -7.08
C GLY A 68 -19.41 12.25 -7.63
N ARG A 69 -20.29 11.26 -7.37
CA ARG A 69 -21.73 11.40 -7.62
C ARG A 69 -22.25 12.64 -6.89
N GLY A 70 -22.96 13.51 -7.61
CA GLY A 70 -23.50 14.77 -7.08
C GLY A 70 -22.52 15.96 -7.09
N GLY A 71 -21.46 15.91 -7.92
CA GLY A 71 -20.57 17.07 -8.15
C GLY A 71 -19.57 17.35 -7.02
N ARG A 72 -19.50 16.49 -6.00
CA ARG A 72 -18.53 16.62 -4.91
C ARG A 72 -17.15 16.16 -5.38
N ARG A 73 -16.17 17.07 -5.38
CA ARG A 73 -14.75 16.75 -5.61
C ARG A 73 -14.22 15.94 -4.44
N ARG A 74 -13.45 14.89 -4.72
CA ARG A 74 -12.78 14.03 -3.74
C ARG A 74 -11.33 13.87 -4.16
N LEU A 75 -10.42 13.84 -3.19
CA LEU A 75 -9.02 13.55 -3.45
C LEU A 75 -8.80 12.05 -3.24
N VAL A 76 -8.19 11.40 -4.22
CA VAL A 76 -7.94 9.96 -4.21
C VAL A 76 -6.44 9.72 -4.31
N TYR A 77 -5.95 8.83 -3.45
CA TYR A 77 -4.56 8.40 -3.40
C TYR A 77 -4.53 6.90 -3.61
N ASP A 78 -3.70 6.43 -4.55
CA ASP A 78 -3.46 5.00 -4.72
C ASP A 78 -2.14 4.63 -4.02
N VAL A 79 -2.25 3.78 -3.01
CA VAL A 79 -1.11 3.09 -2.38
C VAL A 79 -1.17 1.62 -2.80
N VAL A 80 -0.17 1.16 -3.53
CA VAL A 80 -0.11 -0.21 -4.05
C VAL A 80 0.92 -1.01 -3.27
N PHE A 81 0.52 -2.22 -2.86
CA PHE A 81 1.37 -3.16 -2.15
C PHE A 81 1.58 -4.43 -2.98
N HIS A 82 2.68 -5.13 -2.70
CA HIS A 82 2.96 -6.42 -3.32
C HIS A 82 1.78 -7.42 -3.11
N PRO A 83 1.43 -8.26 -4.10
CA PRO A 83 0.32 -9.22 -4.00
C PRO A 83 0.41 -10.17 -2.80
N ALA A 84 1.64 -10.56 -2.44
CA ALA A 84 1.95 -11.29 -1.21
C ALA A 84 1.35 -10.64 0.05
N ALA A 85 1.47 -9.31 0.15
CA ALA A 85 0.97 -8.55 1.29
C ALA A 85 -0.56 -8.62 1.33
N LEU A 86 -1.22 -8.53 0.17
CA LEU A 86 -2.67 -8.63 0.06
C LEU A 86 -3.19 -10.03 0.45
N ARG A 87 -2.49 -11.10 0.04
CA ARG A 87 -2.81 -12.48 0.47
C ARG A 87 -2.73 -12.64 1.99
N LEU A 88 -1.72 -12.04 2.62
CA LEU A 88 -1.57 -12.06 4.09
C LEU A 88 -2.62 -11.20 4.78
N ALA A 89 -2.98 -10.05 4.20
CA ALA A 89 -4.06 -9.19 4.67
C ALA A 89 -5.41 -9.90 4.64
N ALA A 90 -5.64 -10.77 3.65
CA ALA A 90 -6.85 -11.56 3.55
C ALA A 90 -6.95 -12.57 4.71
N ARG A 91 -5.82 -13.17 5.11
CA ARG A 91 -5.72 -14.21 6.13
C ARG A 91 -5.55 -13.70 7.57
N SER A 92 -5.14 -12.44 7.75
CA SER A 92 -4.83 -11.88 9.08
C SER A 92 -5.40 -10.46 9.26
N PRO A 93 -6.40 -10.28 10.14
CA PRO A 93 -6.93 -8.95 10.47
C PRO A 93 -5.85 -7.99 11.01
N ARG A 94 -4.88 -8.52 11.77
CA ARG A 94 -3.75 -7.75 12.29
C ARG A 94 -2.85 -7.23 11.17
N PHE A 95 -2.55 -8.06 10.17
CA PHE A 95 -1.75 -7.66 9.02
C PHE A 95 -2.51 -6.70 8.09
N ARG A 96 -3.83 -6.87 7.96
CA ARG A 96 -4.68 -5.93 7.25
C ARG A 96 -4.66 -4.54 7.88
N ARG A 97 -4.77 -4.46 9.20
CA ARG A 97 -4.67 -3.20 9.95
C ARG A 97 -3.32 -2.53 9.71
N LEU A 98 -2.24 -3.31 9.76
CA LEU A 98 -0.91 -2.83 9.43
C LEU A 98 -0.85 -2.19 8.02
N LEU A 99 -1.36 -2.87 7.00
CA LEU A 99 -1.37 -2.33 5.64
C LEU A 99 -2.17 -1.02 5.53
N SER A 100 -3.33 -0.95 6.20
CA SER A 100 -4.11 0.28 6.27
C SER A 100 -3.35 1.42 6.96
N ASP A 101 -2.73 1.15 8.12
CA ASP A 101 -1.94 2.14 8.85
C ASP A 101 -0.74 2.61 8.02
N THR A 102 -0.08 1.69 7.30
CA THR A 102 1.04 1.99 6.41
C THR A 102 0.61 2.87 5.24
N ALA A 103 -0.56 2.60 4.65
CA ALA A 103 -1.10 3.40 3.55
C ALA A 103 -1.45 4.83 4.00
N LEU A 104 -2.09 4.98 5.16
CA LEU A 104 -2.40 6.29 5.74
C LEU A 104 -1.13 7.07 6.05
N ASP A 105 -0.15 6.43 6.72
CA ASP A 105 1.16 7.02 7.00
C ASP A 105 1.88 7.47 5.72
N ALA A 106 1.85 6.66 4.66
CA ALA A 106 2.49 6.97 3.38
C ALA A 106 1.88 8.23 2.75
N VAL A 107 0.55 8.33 2.72
CA VAL A 107 -0.17 9.48 2.16
C VAL A 107 0.14 10.74 2.96
N GLU A 108 0.07 10.70 4.29
CA GLU A 108 0.35 11.87 5.12
C GLU A 108 1.79 12.37 4.95
N ARG A 109 2.77 11.46 4.92
CA ARG A 109 4.20 11.82 4.82
C ARG A 109 4.60 12.33 3.43
N HIS A 110 4.08 11.73 2.37
CA HIS A 110 4.55 12.00 1.01
C HIS A 110 3.65 12.94 0.22
N CYS A 111 2.38 13.08 0.59
CA CYS A 111 1.44 13.99 -0.06
C CYS A 111 1.18 15.27 0.74
N ALA A 112 1.84 15.44 1.89
CA ALA A 112 1.72 16.62 2.76
C ALA A 112 0.27 16.96 3.13
N VAL A 113 -0.55 15.93 3.36
CA VAL A 113 -1.95 16.05 3.79
C VAL A 113 -2.13 15.52 5.20
N GLN A 114 -3.12 16.03 5.91
CA GLN A 114 -3.56 15.49 7.19
C GLN A 114 -4.86 14.72 7.00
N LEU A 115 -4.83 13.41 7.27
CA LEU A 115 -6.01 12.56 7.16
C LEU A 115 -6.72 12.51 8.52
N ASP A 116 -8.05 12.56 8.49
CA ASP A 116 -8.87 12.29 9.67
C ASP A 116 -8.93 10.79 9.93
N ARG A 117 -7.97 10.30 10.73
CA ARG A 117 -7.89 8.88 11.11
C ARG A 117 -9.07 8.41 11.96
N ALA A 118 -9.75 9.32 12.67
CA ALA A 118 -10.92 8.97 13.48
C ALA A 118 -12.15 8.67 12.61
N ASN A 119 -12.18 9.20 11.39
CA ASN A 119 -13.24 8.99 10.41
C ASN A 119 -12.82 8.07 9.24
N ALA A 120 -11.65 7.44 9.35
CA ALA A 120 -11.17 6.50 8.34
C ALA A 120 -12.02 5.23 8.34
N THR A 121 -12.67 4.93 7.22
CA THR A 121 -13.50 3.73 7.05
C THR A 121 -13.03 2.90 5.87
N VAL A 122 -12.95 1.59 6.07
CA VAL A 122 -12.71 0.64 4.97
C VAL A 122 -13.99 0.53 4.15
N LEU A 123 -13.92 0.89 2.87
CA LEU A 123 -15.05 0.80 1.96
C LEU A 123 -15.51 -0.65 1.80
N ARG A 124 -16.79 -0.91 2.09
CA ARG A 124 -17.37 -2.25 1.98
C ARG A 124 -17.46 -2.67 0.51
N GLY A 125 -17.05 -3.91 0.23
CA GLY A 125 -17.12 -4.50 -1.12
C GLY A 125 -15.93 -4.18 -2.03
N ILE A 126 -15.00 -3.31 -1.62
CA ILE A 126 -13.76 -3.04 -2.36
C ILE A 126 -12.64 -3.88 -1.73
N LYS A 127 -12.26 -4.96 -2.40
CA LYS A 127 -11.31 -5.97 -1.90
C LYS A 127 -9.86 -5.71 -2.31
N TYR A 128 -9.45 -4.45 -2.46
CA TYR A 128 -8.23 -4.03 -3.18
C TYR A 128 -8.39 -4.08 -4.70
N LYS A 129 -7.94 -3.03 -5.41
CA LYS A 129 -7.90 -2.99 -6.87
C LYS A 129 -6.56 -3.58 -7.30
N GLY A 130 -6.59 -4.82 -7.77
CA GLY A 130 -5.40 -5.53 -8.22
C GLY A 130 -5.55 -7.02 -8.03
N VAL A 131 -5.52 -7.74 -9.14
CA VAL A 131 -5.29 -9.18 -9.20
C VAL A 131 -4.19 -9.34 -10.24
N PRO A 132 -2.92 -9.52 -9.87
CA PRO A 132 -2.01 -10.17 -10.79
C PRO A 132 -2.41 -11.64 -10.82
N GLN A 133 -2.58 -12.14 -12.03
CA GLN A 133 -3.08 -13.49 -12.32
C GLN A 133 -2.16 -14.57 -11.73
#